data_AF-A0A3A0UK68-F1
#
_entry.id   AF-A0A3A0UK68-F1
#
_cell.length_a   1.000
_cell.length_b   1.000
_cell.length_c   1.000
_cell.angle_alpha   90.00
_cell.angle_beta   90.00
_cell.angle_gamma   90.00
#
_symmetry.space_group_name_H-M   'P 1'
#
loop_
_entity.id
_entity.type
_entity.pdbx_description
1 polymer ?
#
loop_
_entity_poly.entity_id
_entity_poly.type
_entity_poly.pdbx_seq_one_letter_code
_entity_poly.pdbx_strand_id
1 'polypeptide(L)' 'MTFNIIILIIILILLQLIIGHLLHDVGFSYTHSIILMCLPLGIGLFYLQLFYYERRFPKWNIPIHV' A
#
# COMPACT_ATOMS: atom_id res chain seq x y z
N MET A 1 17.75 -3.95 22.74
CA MET A 1 17.74 -3.90 21.25
C MET A 1 16.65 -4.77 20.66
N THR A 2 16.58 -6.06 21.00
CA THR A 2 15.56 -7.00 20.50
C THR A 2 14.12 -6.53 20.73
N PHE A 3 13.80 -6.00 21.92
CA PHE A 3 12.46 -5.46 22.21
C PHE A 3 12.03 -4.31 21.27
N ASN A 4 12.92 -3.34 21.04
CA ASN A 4 12.64 -2.20 20.15
C ASN A 4 12.44 -2.66 18.69
N ILE A 5 13.20 -3.68 18.26
CA ILE A 5 13.06 -4.28 16.93
C ILE A 5 11.71 -5.00 16.81
N ILE A 6 11.28 -5.72 17.83
CA ILE A 6 9.97 -6.39 17.85
C ILE A 6 8.83 -5.35 17.75
N ILE A 7 8.91 -4.26 18.53
CA ILE A 7 7.94 -3.16 18.45
C ILE A 7 7.90 -2.58 17.04
N LEU A 8 9.06 -2.32 16.44
CA LEU A 8 9.15 -1.80 15.08
C LEU A 8 8.46 -2.74 14.08
N ILE A 9 8.71 -4.05 14.16
CA ILE A 9 8.08 -5.04 13.28
C ILE A 9 6.55 -5.03 13.43
N ILE A 10 6.04 -4.96 14.66
CA ILE A 10 4.59 -4.89 14.91
C ILE A 10 3.99 -3.63 14.26
N ILE A 11 4.63 -2.48 14.42
CA ILE A 11 4.18 -1.21 13.82
C ILE A 11 4.16 -1.33 12.28
N LEU A 12 5.21 -1.90 11.69
CA LEU A 12 5.29 -2.10 10.25
C LEU A 12 4.17 -3.01 9.73
N ILE A 13 3.84 -4.09 10.45
CA ILE A 13 2.74 -5.00 10.10
C ILE A 13 1.39 -4.24 10.17
N LEU A 14 1.15 -3.47 11.23
CA LEU A 14 -0.08 -2.69 11.37
C LEU A 14 -0.24 -1.66 10.24
N LEU A 15 0.82 -0.94 9.91
CA LEU A 15 0.80 0.02 8.80
C LEU A 15 0.54 -0.69 7.47
N GLN A 16 1.13 -1.87 7.24
CA GLN A 16 0.90 -2.66 6.04
C GLN A 16 -0.56 -3.10 5.91
N LEU A 17 -1.18 -3.50 7.04
CA LEU A 17 -2.60 -3.86 7.09
C LEU A 17 -3.52 -2.68 6.78
N ILE A 18 -3.24 -1.50 7.36
CA ILE A 18 -4.00 -0.26 7.09
C ILE A 18 -3.92 0.10 5.60
N ILE A 19 -2.72 0.05 5.01
CA ILE A 19 -2.53 0.36 3.59
C ILE A 19 -3.33 -0.58 2.71
N GLY A 20 -3.26 -1.90 2.91
CA GLY A 20 -4.00 -2.82 2.05
C GLY A 20 -5.52 -2.71 2.22
N HIS A 21 -6.01 -2.30 3.39
CA HIS A 21 -7.42 -1.95 3.58
C HIS A 21 -7.80 -0.70 2.76
N LEU A 22 -7.02 0.38 2.88
CA LEU A 22 -7.23 1.60 2.09
C LEU A 22 -7.19 1.34 0.58
N LEU A 23 -6.29 0.47 0.11
CA LEU A 23 -6.24 0.10 -1.30
C LEU A 23 -7.51 -0.59 -1.77
N HIS A 24 -8.07 -1.47 -0.92
CA HIS A 24 -9.34 -2.10 -1.23
C HIS A 24 -10.49 -1.08 -1.30
N ASP A 25 -10.54 -0.13 -0.36
CA ASP A 25 -11.56 0.92 -0.32
C ASP A 25 -11.49 1.87 -1.52
N VAL A 26 -10.28 2.13 -2.04
CA VAL A 26 -10.04 2.92 -3.27
C VAL A 26 -10.50 2.19 -4.54
N GLY A 27 -10.93 0.93 -4.42
CA GLY A 27 -11.49 0.14 -5.52
C GLY A 27 -10.51 -0.84 -6.15
N PHE A 28 -9.35 -1.10 -5.54
CA PHE A 28 -8.52 -2.22 -5.97
C PHE A 28 -9.14 -3.55 -5.54
N SER A 29 -9.01 -4.56 -6.42
CA SER A 29 -9.44 -5.91 -6.08
C SER A 29 -8.69 -6.43 -4.86
N TYR A 30 -9.38 -7.20 -4.03
CA TYR A 30 -8.84 -7.81 -2.81
C TYR A 30 -7.52 -8.56 -3.04
N THR A 31 -7.39 -9.29 -4.15
CA THR A 31 -6.18 -10.05 -4.50
C THR A 31 -4.96 -9.16 -4.71
N HIS A 32 -5.11 -8.03 -5.39
CA HIS A 32 -4.01 -7.08 -5.59
C HIS A 32 -3.60 -6.43 -4.27
N SER A 33 -4.55 -6.08 -3.41
CA SER A 33 -4.27 -5.54 -2.07
C SER A 33 -3.48 -6.54 -1.20
N ILE A 34 -3.82 -7.83 -1.24
CA ILE A 34 -3.07 -8.87 -0.51
C ILE A 34 -1.64 -9.02 -1.06
N ILE A 35 -1.46 -9.07 -2.38
CA ILE A 35 -0.13 -9.21 -2.98
C ILE A 35 0.77 -8.02 -2.57
N LEU A 36 0.20 -6.80 -2.57
CA LEU A 36 0.89 -5.60 -2.13
C LEU A 36 1.22 -5.63 -0.63
N MET A 37 0.34 -6.22 0.19
CA MET A 37 0.60 -6.45 1.62
C MET A 37 1.78 -7.40 1.88
N CYS A 38 2.02 -8.39 1.00
CA CYS A 38 3.14 -9.32 1.13
C CYS A 38 4.52 -8.68 0.84
N LEU A 39 4.55 -7.52 0.18
CA LEU A 39 5.78 -6.79 -0.07
C LEU A 39 6.17 -5.95 1.16
N PRO A 40 7.47 -5.70 1.39
CA PRO A 40 7.89 -4.77 2.44
C PRO A 40 7.20 -3.41 2.28
N LEU A 41 6.87 -2.81 3.42
CA LEU A 41 6.22 -1.50 3.48
C LEU A 41 7.01 -0.49 2.64
N GLY A 42 6.30 0.22 1.74
CA GLY A 42 6.88 1.16 0.79
C GLY A 42 7.14 0.57 -0.60
N ILE A 43 7.63 -0.67 -0.72
CA ILE A 43 7.90 -1.28 -2.03
C ILE A 43 6.59 -1.55 -2.79
N GLY A 44 5.59 -2.13 -2.12
CA GLY A 44 4.28 -2.35 -2.75
C GLY A 44 3.64 -1.04 -3.23
N LEU A 45 3.69 0.00 -2.40
CA LEU A 45 3.19 1.33 -2.77
C LEU A 45 3.95 1.93 -3.96
N PHE A 46 5.27 1.75 -4.02
CA PHE A 46 6.07 2.21 -5.14
C PHE A 46 5.68 1.50 -6.45
N TYR A 47 5.46 0.19 -6.42
CA TYR A 47 4.94 -0.55 -7.58
C TYR A 47 3.57 -0.02 -8.00
N LEU A 48 2.68 0.23 -7.04
CA LEU A 48 1.37 0.79 -7.31
C LEU A 48 1.45 2.17 -7.99
N GLN A 49 2.34 3.03 -7.50
CA GLN A 49 2.57 4.33 -8.10
C GLN A 49 3.03 4.19 -9.57
N LEU A 50 4.11 3.44 -9.80
CA LEU A 50 4.74 3.33 -11.13
C LEU A 50 3.82 2.65 -12.16
N PHE A 51 3.15 1.56 -11.76
CA PHE A 51 2.41 0.73 -12.70
C PHE A 51 0.92 1.07 -12.80
N TYR A 52 0.32 1.70 -11.79
CA TYR A 52 -1.08 2.08 -11.83
C TYR A 52 -1.27 3.58 -11.94
N TYR A 53 -0.83 4.36 -10.94
CA TYR A 53 -1.17 5.77 -10.87
C TYR A 53 -0.50 6.60 -11.97
N GLU A 54 0.80 6.45 -12.20
CA GLU A 54 1.49 7.23 -13.23
C GLU A 54 1.01 6.90 -14.65
N ARG A 55 0.66 5.64 -14.89
CA ARG A 55 0.15 5.20 -16.20
C ARG A 55 -1.29 5.65 -16.45
N ARG A 56 -2.14 5.63 -15.43
CA ARG A 56 -3.57 5.95 -15.54
C ARG A 56 -3.86 7.43 -15.34
N PHE A 57 -3.05 8.11 -14.54
CA PHE A 57 -3.15 9.52 -14.20
C PHE A 57 -1.80 10.22 -14.43
N PRO A 58 -1.34 10.37 -15.69
CA PRO A 58 -0.02 10.92 -16.01
C PRO A 58 0.21 12.38 -15.55
N LYS A 59 -0.88 13.10 -15.23
CA LYS A 59 -0.83 14.45 -14.64
C LYS A 59 -1.16 14.47 -13.14
N TRP A 60 -1.27 13.30 -12.50
CA TRP A 60 -1.70 13.13 -11.11
C TRP A 60 -3.07 13.73 -10.79
N ASN A 61 -3.92 13.93 -11.81
CA ASN A 61 -5.32 14.31 -11.63
C ASN A 61 -6.15 13.09 -11.23
N ILE A 62 -5.95 12.62 -10.00
CA ILE A 62 -6.68 11.51 -9.42
C ILE A 62 -8.06 12.06 -9.00
N PRO A 63 -9.18 11.48 -9.48
CA PRO A 63 -10.49 11.93 -9.05
C PRO A 63 -10.64 11.73 -7.54
N ILE A 64 -10.85 12.83 -6.82
CA ILE A 64 -11.02 12.85 -5.35
C ILE A 64 -12.37 12.24 -4.94
N HIS A 65 -13.28 12.08 -5.91
CA HIS A 65 -14.55 11.37 -5.79
C HIS A 65 -14.63 10.30 -6.88
N VAL A 66 -14.58 9.04 -6.46
CA VAL A 66 -15.05 7.88 -7.22
C VAL A 66 -16.33 7.40 -6.56
#